data_AF-K6B738-F1
#
_entry.id   AF-K6B738-F1
#
_cell.length_a   1.000
_cell.length_b   1.000
_cell.length_c   1.000
_cell.angle_alpha   90.00
_cell.angle_beta   90.00
_cell.angle_gamma   90.00
#
_symmetry.space_group_name_H-M   'P 1'
#
loop_
_entity.id
_entity.type
_entity.pdbx_description
1 polymer ?
#
loop_
_entity_poly.entity_id
_entity_poly.type
_entity_poly.pdbx_seq_one_letter_code
_entity_poly.pdbx_strand_id
1 'polypeptide(L)'
;MKKRIWHLSRCVVVCTAFLFVQQFIQSQVSNPSTWESFVQSNANISIRDTFRMQTFEGLASDNWDYAITGEALIEDISGVKDIPNSHGNYGLRMPMNTQVAFEHFTLTNHQDIKISIRKGGILLVEGEGMRARTYRKGETSYPSLVPTIGESGINPFKTTDIKNNPPGLDLIVPTPAANTKNGYYYVDSVYAHGMIPTYSLFTGNSDWNHEDHWSHLPTYRHRNALINGNISINTNISCKDIFIGNGNIHILPTGNLSANNLTIYPNDGTLASSSTLRSSGTINISGKITIERTFAQKGKWYFISFPFDVFASGIDPDFQLGDDKSDTNGNYFYVQTYNGEKRANSQSPSNNWEVIPQTIINTSQPIFKKNKGYLIAIDASADRQNLRFSSKAKDIPIDFGKNGQASIPVSINNQSQNQNHNGWYLCGNPLPAPLSLSQIESNSALDGYIYIYDGSTYQPYVIGSDFAIPPFSAFFVKANKSTSLSVYNTSEPANYKLLSTNAPISFPTSEPQARQDPPVSNQAFSFPELSYQLENKTLFINNLPSPGKVKLLTPAGILVFTQAVQAGNPILPIPLPQGLYILIIQTEHYRAQYKCVLTS
;
A
#
# COMPACT_ATOMS: atom_id res chain seq x y z
N MET A 1 23.25 46.34 -0.85
CA MET A 1 21.89 45.91 -1.27
C MET A 1 21.87 44.84 -2.37
N LYS A 2 22.61 44.96 -3.47
CA LYS A 2 22.55 44.01 -4.62
C LYS A 2 22.85 42.53 -4.29
N LYS A 3 23.78 42.22 -3.38
CA LYS A 3 24.09 40.83 -2.95
C LYS A 3 22.96 40.15 -2.14
N ARG A 4 22.20 40.92 -1.35
CA ARG A 4 21.07 40.39 -0.54
C ARG A 4 19.87 40.02 -1.41
N ILE A 5 19.61 40.82 -2.45
CA ILE A 5 18.53 40.58 -3.42
C ILE A 5 18.82 39.33 -4.26
N TRP A 6 20.08 39.09 -4.64
CA TRP A 6 20.50 37.88 -5.37
C TRP A 6 20.40 36.59 -4.54
N HIS A 7 20.66 36.66 -3.23
CA HIS A 7 20.46 35.52 -2.33
C HIS A 7 18.97 35.23 -2.11
N LEU A 8 18.14 36.26 -1.92
CA LEU A 8 16.69 36.12 -1.80
C LEU A 8 16.06 35.57 -3.08
N SER A 9 16.44 36.06 -4.26
CA SER A 9 15.91 35.54 -5.53
C SER A 9 16.36 34.11 -5.82
N ARG A 10 17.60 33.73 -5.49
CA ARG A 10 18.05 32.33 -5.56
C ARG A 10 17.31 31.42 -4.58
N CYS A 11 17.09 31.85 -3.34
CA CYS A 11 16.30 31.09 -2.38
C CYS A 11 14.84 30.95 -2.84
N VAL A 12 14.23 32.00 -3.37
CA VAL A 12 12.84 31.95 -3.88
C VAL A 12 12.74 31.03 -5.11
N VAL A 13 13.67 31.09 -6.06
CA VAL A 13 13.71 30.21 -7.24
C VAL A 13 13.96 28.75 -6.85
N VAL A 14 14.86 28.50 -5.89
CA VAL A 14 15.12 27.16 -5.37
C VAL A 14 13.88 26.63 -4.64
N CYS A 15 13.26 27.41 -3.74
CA CYS A 15 12.04 27.00 -3.04
C CYS A 15 10.86 26.76 -3.98
N THR A 16 10.66 27.60 -5.00
CA THR A 16 9.60 27.37 -6.01
C THR A 16 9.88 26.14 -6.85
N ALA A 17 11.12 25.94 -7.34
CA ALA A 17 11.49 24.73 -8.06
C ALA A 17 11.31 23.46 -7.21
N PHE A 18 11.66 23.49 -5.93
CA PHE A 18 11.43 22.38 -4.99
C PHE A 18 9.93 22.09 -4.80
N LEU A 19 9.08 23.13 -4.69
CA LEU A 19 7.63 22.96 -4.58
C LEU A 19 7.02 22.39 -5.87
N PHE A 20 7.44 22.84 -7.05
CA PHE A 20 7.00 22.30 -8.34
C PHE A 20 7.40 20.83 -8.51
N VAL A 21 8.63 20.46 -8.12
CA VAL A 21 9.10 19.06 -8.17
C VAL A 21 8.31 18.19 -7.19
N GLN A 22 8.03 18.68 -5.98
CA GLN A 22 7.20 17.94 -5.01
C GLN A 22 5.75 17.77 -5.47
N GLN A 23 5.13 18.81 -6.05
CA GLN A 23 3.79 18.72 -6.63
C GLN A 23 3.74 17.76 -7.81
N PHE A 24 4.78 17.75 -8.67
CA PHE A 24 4.88 16.81 -9.78
C PHE A 24 5.09 15.37 -9.30
N ILE A 25 5.91 15.13 -8.27
CA ILE A 25 6.06 13.80 -7.68
C ILE A 25 4.74 13.35 -7.04
N GLN A 26 4.04 14.23 -6.32
CA GLN A 26 2.75 13.91 -5.73
C GLN A 26 1.68 13.56 -6.77
N SER A 27 1.66 14.26 -7.92
CA SER A 27 0.69 13.98 -8.98
C SER A 27 0.97 12.68 -9.74
N GLN A 28 2.24 12.26 -9.83
CA GLN A 28 2.61 10.98 -10.44
C GLN A 28 2.35 9.80 -9.49
N VAL A 29 2.64 9.96 -8.20
CA VAL A 29 2.39 8.91 -7.21
C VAL A 29 0.89 8.72 -6.95
N SER A 30 0.07 9.77 -7.15
CA SER A 30 -1.40 9.68 -6.98
C SER A 30 -2.14 8.85 -8.04
N ASN A 31 -1.48 8.44 -9.13
CA ASN A 31 -2.12 7.61 -10.15
C ASN A 31 -1.35 6.28 -10.36
N PRO A 32 -1.85 5.16 -9.84
CA PRO A 32 -1.21 3.85 -10.00
C PRO A 32 -0.91 3.42 -11.45
N SER A 33 -1.64 3.95 -12.44
CA SER A 33 -1.42 3.61 -13.85
C SER A 33 -0.15 4.23 -14.44
N THR A 34 0.43 5.25 -13.80
CA THR A 34 1.66 5.92 -14.26
C THR A 34 2.91 5.45 -13.54
N TRP A 35 2.79 4.60 -12.52
CA TRP A 35 3.92 4.21 -11.68
C TRP A 35 5.06 3.54 -12.46
N GLU A 36 4.75 2.72 -13.47
CA GLU A 36 5.75 2.02 -14.27
C GLU A 36 6.64 2.98 -15.07
N SER A 37 6.05 4.01 -15.69
CA SER A 37 6.81 5.05 -16.37
C SER A 37 7.48 6.03 -15.40
N PHE A 38 6.82 6.33 -14.27
CA PHE A 38 7.35 7.21 -13.24
C PHE A 38 8.65 6.68 -12.62
N VAL A 39 8.70 5.41 -12.22
CA VAL A 39 9.89 4.87 -11.54
C VAL A 39 11.12 4.87 -12.43
N GLN A 40 10.95 4.74 -13.75
CA GLN A 40 12.02 4.80 -14.75
C GLN A 40 12.41 6.24 -15.17
N SER A 41 11.66 7.24 -14.70
CA SER A 41 11.86 8.63 -15.09
C SER A 41 12.84 9.38 -14.17
N ASN A 42 13.40 10.48 -14.67
CA ASN A 42 14.21 11.40 -13.88
C ASN A 42 13.44 12.11 -12.75
N ALA A 43 12.11 12.00 -12.72
CA ALA A 43 11.30 12.52 -11.61
C ALA A 43 11.40 11.64 -10.35
N ASN A 44 11.76 10.36 -10.49
CA ASN A 44 12.10 9.50 -9.37
C ASN A 44 13.51 9.84 -8.86
N ILE A 45 13.60 10.92 -8.10
CA ILE A 45 14.88 11.40 -7.56
C ILE A 45 15.55 10.31 -6.72
N SER A 46 16.89 10.26 -6.77
CA SER A 46 17.65 9.34 -5.93
C SER A 46 17.98 9.94 -4.57
N ILE A 47 18.03 9.09 -3.56
CA ILE A 47 18.49 9.42 -2.20
C ILE A 47 19.75 8.62 -1.86
N ARG A 48 20.51 9.11 -0.87
CA ARG A 48 21.69 8.40 -0.39
C ARG A 48 21.28 7.28 0.57
N ASP A 49 21.75 6.07 0.28
CA ASP A 49 21.49 4.87 1.06
C ASP A 49 22.80 4.22 1.47
N THR A 50 22.89 3.80 2.73
CA THR A 50 24.04 3.07 3.28
C THR A 50 23.68 1.59 3.31
N PHE A 51 24.33 0.78 2.47
CA PHE A 51 23.96 -0.61 2.23
C PHE A 51 24.95 -1.61 2.82
N ARG A 52 26.15 -1.16 3.18
CA ARG A 52 27.12 -1.90 3.99
C ARG A 52 27.70 -1.01 5.09
N MET A 53 27.85 -1.53 6.30
CA MET A 53 28.43 -0.82 7.44
C MET A 53 29.12 -1.77 8.41
N GLN A 54 30.20 -1.29 9.00
CA GLN A 54 30.90 -1.92 10.11
C GLN A 54 31.41 -0.83 11.07
N THR A 55 30.91 -0.84 12.30
CA THR A 55 31.30 0.06 13.40
C THR A 55 32.17 -0.64 14.45
N PHE A 56 32.32 -1.97 14.36
CA PHE A 56 33.06 -2.81 15.30
C PHE A 56 32.50 -2.79 16.73
N GLU A 57 31.29 -2.26 16.91
CA GLU A 57 30.59 -2.24 18.20
C GLU A 57 29.71 -3.49 18.41
N GLY A 58 29.56 -4.33 17.37
CA GLY A 58 28.71 -5.52 17.42
C GLY A 58 27.22 -5.18 17.33
N LEU A 59 26.89 -4.08 16.64
CA LEU A 59 25.51 -3.63 16.48
C LEU A 59 24.81 -4.48 15.41
N ALA A 60 23.48 -4.63 15.52
CA ALA A 60 22.68 -5.31 14.49
C ALA A 60 22.76 -4.63 13.10
N SER A 61 23.22 -3.39 13.05
CA SER A 61 23.46 -2.64 11.81
C SER A 61 24.83 -2.91 11.18
N ASP A 62 25.75 -3.56 11.90
CA ASP A 62 27.03 -4.01 11.37
C ASP A 62 26.78 -5.22 10.47
N ASN A 63 26.72 -4.98 9.17
CA ASN A 63 26.31 -5.95 8.15
C ASN A 63 27.36 -6.14 7.07
N TRP A 64 28.58 -5.65 7.30
CA TRP A 64 29.69 -5.81 6.37
C TRP A 64 30.72 -6.75 6.96
N ASP A 65 30.70 -7.98 6.44
CA ASP A 65 31.65 -9.01 6.82
C ASP A 65 33.06 -8.64 6.38
N TYR A 66 34.03 -9.06 7.18
CA TYR A 66 35.44 -8.80 6.93
C TYR A 66 36.32 -9.93 7.47
N ALA A 67 37.51 -10.06 6.90
CA ALA A 67 38.55 -10.98 7.33
C ALA A 67 39.84 -10.23 7.67
N ILE A 68 40.49 -10.64 8.76
CA ILE A 68 41.73 -10.04 9.25
C ILE A 68 42.92 -10.90 8.81
N THR A 69 43.98 -10.23 8.35
CA THR A 69 45.32 -10.80 8.19
C THR A 69 46.30 -10.01 9.07
N GLY A 70 47.09 -10.72 9.89
CA GLY A 70 47.97 -10.12 10.89
C GLY A 70 47.30 -9.98 12.25
N GLU A 71 47.79 -9.03 13.06
CA GLU A 71 47.44 -8.88 14.49
C GLU A 71 46.36 -7.82 14.76
N ALA A 72 45.48 -7.53 13.80
CA ALA A 72 44.41 -6.58 14.04
C ALA A 72 43.35 -7.15 15.01
N LEU A 73 42.82 -6.32 15.89
CA LEU A 73 41.86 -6.73 16.92
C LEU A 73 40.93 -5.58 17.32
N ILE A 74 39.74 -5.91 17.82
CA ILE A 74 38.78 -4.91 18.30
C ILE A 74 39.17 -4.47 19.71
N GLU A 75 39.22 -3.16 19.94
CA GLU A 75 39.62 -2.55 21.21
C GLU A 75 38.62 -1.48 21.64
N ASP A 76 38.51 -1.26 22.96
CA ASP A 76 37.81 -0.11 23.51
C ASP A 76 38.63 1.16 23.22
N ILE A 77 38.05 2.08 22.47
CA ILE A 77 38.67 3.36 22.07
C ILE A 77 38.05 4.58 22.77
N SER A 78 37.10 4.38 23.68
CA SER A 78 36.39 5.46 24.40
C SER A 78 37.36 6.33 25.22
N GLY A 79 38.45 5.73 25.70
CA GLY A 79 39.51 6.38 26.47
C GLY A 79 40.70 6.87 25.65
N VAL A 80 40.72 6.67 24.32
CA VAL A 80 41.85 7.09 23.47
C VAL A 80 41.87 8.60 23.36
N LYS A 81 42.72 9.24 24.19
CA LYS A 81 42.92 10.70 24.25
C LYS A 81 44.11 11.17 23.42
N ASP A 82 45.04 10.27 23.11
CA ASP A 82 46.28 10.61 22.42
C ASP A 82 46.10 10.81 20.90
N ILE A 83 44.94 10.40 20.37
CA ILE A 83 44.53 10.67 18.99
C ILE A 83 43.32 11.61 19.01
N PRO A 84 43.45 12.85 18.51
CA PRO A 84 42.35 13.80 18.51
C PRO A 84 41.13 13.31 17.72
N ASN A 85 39.94 13.76 18.13
CA ASN A 85 38.64 13.50 17.50
C ASN A 85 38.19 12.04 17.50
N SER A 86 38.66 11.21 18.43
CA SER A 86 38.08 9.89 18.64
C SER A 86 36.57 10.00 18.95
N HIS A 87 35.77 9.12 18.34
CA HIS A 87 34.35 8.94 18.66
C HIS A 87 34.00 7.49 18.35
N GLY A 88 33.23 6.88 19.24
CA GLY A 88 32.89 5.45 19.22
C GLY A 88 33.37 4.82 20.52
N ASN A 89 32.76 3.71 20.92
CA ASN A 89 33.23 2.96 22.09
C ASN A 89 34.27 1.92 21.68
N TYR A 90 34.13 1.33 20.50
CA TYR A 90 35.05 0.32 19.99
C TYR A 90 35.62 0.73 18.62
N GLY A 91 36.78 0.18 18.30
CA GLY A 91 37.39 0.34 16.98
C GLY A 91 38.35 -0.80 16.69
N LEU A 92 38.59 -1.03 15.40
CA LEU A 92 39.56 -2.01 14.95
C LEU A 92 40.97 -1.42 15.05
N ARG A 93 41.76 -1.91 15.99
CA ARG A 93 43.19 -1.63 16.05
C ARG A 93 43.89 -2.39 14.93
N MET A 94 44.65 -1.68 14.11
CA MET A 94 45.43 -2.21 13.00
C MET A 94 46.91 -1.83 13.17
N PRO A 95 47.73 -2.71 13.79
CA PRO A 95 49.19 -2.57 13.84
C PRO A 95 49.84 -2.56 12.45
N MET A 96 51.14 -2.23 12.38
CA MET A 96 51.92 -2.41 11.15
C MET A 96 51.83 -3.84 10.61
N ASN A 97 51.91 -3.98 9.28
CA ASN A 97 51.80 -5.25 8.57
C ASN A 97 50.45 -5.98 8.80
N THR A 98 49.35 -5.23 8.81
CA THR A 98 48.00 -5.80 8.92
C THR A 98 47.12 -5.42 7.74
N GLN A 99 46.18 -6.31 7.42
CA GLN A 99 45.19 -6.10 6.38
C GLN A 99 43.82 -6.54 6.85
N VAL A 100 42.80 -5.81 6.44
CA VAL A 100 41.39 -6.14 6.69
C VAL A 100 40.68 -6.11 5.35
N ALA A 101 40.20 -7.27 4.91
CA ALA A 101 39.50 -7.43 3.64
C ALA A 101 38.01 -7.48 3.90
N PHE A 102 37.26 -6.55 3.32
CA PHE A 102 35.80 -6.51 3.43
C PHE A 102 35.15 -7.29 2.27
N GLU A 103 34.00 -7.90 2.54
CA GLU A 103 33.23 -8.61 1.52
C GLU A 103 32.92 -7.69 0.32
N HIS A 104 33.11 -8.20 -0.90
CA HIS A 104 32.81 -7.46 -2.13
C HIS A 104 31.30 -7.35 -2.36
N PHE A 105 30.89 -6.33 -3.10
CA PHE A 105 29.49 -6.12 -3.47
C PHE A 105 29.34 -5.75 -4.95
N THR A 106 28.13 -5.92 -5.48
CA THR A 106 27.81 -5.57 -6.87
C THR A 106 27.53 -4.07 -7.00
N LEU A 107 27.89 -3.50 -8.16
CA LEU A 107 27.71 -2.08 -8.46
C LEU A 107 26.42 -1.78 -9.25
N THR A 108 25.53 -2.76 -9.40
CA THR A 108 24.36 -2.67 -10.30
C THR A 108 23.22 -1.86 -9.72
N ASN A 109 23.11 -1.81 -8.40
CA ASN A 109 21.88 -1.39 -7.73
C ASN A 109 21.92 0.06 -7.21
N HIS A 110 23.12 0.64 -7.13
CA HIS A 110 23.37 2.00 -6.64
C HIS A 110 24.29 2.76 -7.60
N GLN A 111 24.10 4.07 -7.69
CA GLN A 111 24.94 4.99 -8.45
C GLN A 111 25.81 5.84 -7.50
N ASP A 112 26.89 6.45 -7.99
CA ASP A 112 27.80 7.30 -7.18
C ASP A 112 28.16 6.67 -5.81
N ILE A 113 28.52 5.38 -5.87
CA ILE A 113 28.92 4.59 -4.72
C ILE A 113 30.24 5.13 -4.18
N LYS A 114 30.28 5.31 -2.87
CA LYS A 114 31.43 5.74 -2.08
C LYS A 114 31.61 4.79 -0.91
N ILE A 115 32.86 4.58 -0.52
CA ILE A 115 33.19 3.92 0.74
C ILE A 115 33.86 4.97 1.63
N SER A 116 33.27 5.22 2.79
CA SER A 116 33.78 6.17 3.77
C SER A 116 34.44 5.39 4.89
N ILE A 117 35.67 5.78 5.23
CA ILE A 117 36.49 5.14 6.26
C ILE A 117 36.88 6.20 7.28
N ARG A 118 36.49 6.00 8.53
CA ARG A 118 36.87 6.89 9.62
C ARG A 118 37.92 6.22 10.50
N LYS A 119 39.07 6.89 10.59
CA LYS A 119 40.28 6.31 11.16
C LYS A 119 41.20 7.37 11.77
N GLY A 120 41.97 6.96 12.77
CA GLY A 120 43.04 7.74 13.41
C GLY A 120 44.28 6.86 13.59
N GLY A 121 45.45 7.45 13.84
CA GLY A 121 46.68 6.68 14.06
C GLY A 121 47.71 7.45 14.87
N ILE A 122 48.65 6.73 15.47
CA ILE A 122 49.67 7.28 16.37
C ILE A 122 50.98 6.50 16.22
N LEU A 123 52.08 7.13 16.64
CA LEU A 123 53.45 6.59 16.54
C LEU A 123 53.85 6.26 15.09
N LEU A 124 53.32 7.00 14.13
CA LEU A 124 53.55 6.80 12.70
C LEU A 124 54.81 7.56 12.24
N VAL A 125 55.54 7.00 11.28
CA VAL A 125 56.62 7.69 10.56
C VAL A 125 56.41 7.68 9.04
N GLU A 126 57.20 8.47 8.30
CA GLU A 126 57.11 8.53 6.84
C GLU A 126 57.23 7.13 6.20
N GLY A 127 56.33 6.80 5.27
CA GLY A 127 56.21 5.47 4.68
C GLY A 127 55.15 4.57 5.30
N GLU A 128 54.66 4.89 6.51
CA GLU A 128 53.69 4.06 7.25
C GLU A 128 52.21 4.42 7.00
N GLY A 129 51.94 5.22 5.96
CA GLY A 129 50.59 5.67 5.63
C GLY A 129 49.66 4.52 5.23
N MET A 130 48.51 4.41 5.90
CA MET A 130 47.46 3.44 5.54
C MET A 130 46.99 3.64 4.08
N ARG A 131 46.74 2.53 3.39
CA ARG A 131 46.28 2.49 2.00
C ARG A 131 45.00 1.66 1.87
N ALA A 132 44.31 1.82 0.75
CA ALA A 132 43.15 1.01 0.39
C ALA A 132 43.39 0.20 -0.88
N ARG A 133 42.82 -0.99 -0.97
CA ARG A 133 42.56 -1.69 -2.25
C ARG A 133 41.09 -1.57 -2.57
N THR A 134 40.74 -1.27 -3.83
CA THR A 134 39.34 -0.94 -4.20
C THR A 134 38.76 -1.82 -5.31
N TYR A 135 39.55 -2.76 -5.84
CA TYR A 135 39.10 -3.78 -6.80
C TYR A 135 38.44 -3.25 -8.09
N ARG A 136 38.67 -1.99 -8.46
CA ARG A 136 38.18 -1.45 -9.73
C ARG A 136 38.88 -2.15 -10.90
N LYS A 137 38.11 -2.47 -11.94
CA LYS A 137 38.63 -3.14 -13.13
C LYS A 137 39.73 -2.28 -13.78
N GLY A 138 40.93 -2.84 -13.90
CA GLY A 138 42.07 -2.18 -14.54
C GLY A 138 42.84 -1.21 -13.64
N GLU A 139 42.42 -0.99 -12.39
CA GLU A 139 43.14 -0.14 -11.44
C GLU A 139 44.04 -0.99 -10.55
N THR A 140 45.35 -0.70 -10.59
CA THR A 140 46.37 -1.37 -9.76
C THR A 140 46.91 -0.47 -8.64
N SER A 141 46.55 0.81 -8.66
CA SER A 141 46.93 1.76 -7.61
C SER A 141 46.14 1.52 -6.33
N TYR A 142 46.84 1.68 -5.20
CA TYR A 142 46.24 1.67 -3.88
C TYR A 142 46.05 3.12 -3.42
N PRO A 143 44.81 3.65 -3.37
CA PRO A 143 44.58 4.99 -2.85
C PRO A 143 45.19 5.14 -1.46
N SER A 144 46.00 6.19 -1.28
CA SER A 144 46.51 6.53 0.04
C SER A 144 45.37 7.10 0.88
N LEU A 145 45.11 6.49 2.02
CA LEU A 145 44.13 6.96 2.98
C LEU A 145 44.73 7.96 3.99
N VAL A 146 46.06 7.98 4.09
CA VAL A 146 46.87 8.91 4.88
C VAL A 146 48.08 9.34 4.04
N PRO A 147 47.95 10.37 3.19
CA PRO A 147 48.99 10.76 2.23
C PRO A 147 50.18 11.46 2.88
N THR A 148 50.03 12.00 4.08
CA THR A 148 51.10 12.72 4.78
C THR A 148 51.04 12.39 6.26
N ILE A 149 52.18 12.09 6.85
CA ILE A 149 52.37 11.90 8.28
C ILE A 149 53.20 13.07 8.77
N GLY A 150 52.64 13.87 9.69
CA GLY A 150 53.35 15.02 10.26
C GLY A 150 54.42 14.60 11.26
N GLU A 151 55.28 15.55 11.65
CA GLU A 151 56.39 15.31 12.59
C GLU A 151 55.94 14.76 13.95
N SER A 152 54.70 15.02 14.36
CA SER A 152 54.10 14.47 15.59
C SER A 152 53.92 12.95 15.54
N GLY A 153 53.90 12.34 14.34
CA GLY A 153 53.55 10.93 14.15
C GLY A 153 52.09 10.60 14.49
N ILE A 154 51.24 11.62 14.59
CA ILE A 154 49.80 11.49 14.90
C ILE A 154 48.99 11.80 13.65
N ASN A 155 48.08 10.90 13.29
CA ASN A 155 47.00 11.15 12.34
C ASN A 155 45.68 11.24 13.12
N PRO A 156 45.05 12.43 13.24
CA PRO A 156 43.79 12.57 13.96
C PRO A 156 42.66 11.79 13.27
N PHE A 157 41.63 11.43 14.03
CA PHE A 157 40.46 10.76 13.47
C PHE A 157 39.78 11.64 12.40
N LYS A 158 39.73 11.12 11.18
CA LYS A 158 39.10 11.78 10.02
C LYS A 158 38.44 10.74 9.12
N THR A 159 37.32 11.14 8.52
CA THR A 159 36.66 10.36 7.47
C THR A 159 37.35 10.62 6.13
N THR A 160 37.66 9.56 5.40
CA THR A 160 38.18 9.61 4.04
C THR A 160 37.22 8.87 3.12
N ASP A 161 36.81 9.53 2.03
CA ASP A 161 35.92 8.96 1.04
C ASP A 161 36.70 8.40 -0.15
N ILE A 162 36.47 7.13 -0.43
CA ILE A 162 36.85 6.48 -1.68
C ILE A 162 35.68 6.62 -2.65
N LYS A 163 35.87 7.37 -3.74
CA LYS A 163 34.83 7.69 -4.74
C LYS A 163 34.91 6.74 -5.95
N ASN A 164 34.12 7.02 -6.99
CA ASN A 164 34.17 6.34 -8.29
C ASN A 164 33.82 4.84 -8.21
N ASN A 165 32.73 4.50 -7.51
CA ASN A 165 32.13 3.16 -7.50
C ASN A 165 33.11 2.01 -7.20
N PRO A 166 33.78 2.00 -6.03
CA PRO A 166 34.61 0.86 -5.62
C PRO A 166 33.73 -0.39 -5.36
N PRO A 167 33.99 -1.55 -5.98
CA PRO A 167 33.25 -2.81 -5.73
C PRO A 167 33.63 -3.54 -4.43
N GLY A 168 34.68 -3.09 -3.74
CA GLY A 168 35.14 -3.70 -2.50
C GLY A 168 36.20 -2.83 -1.84
N LEU A 169 36.63 -3.22 -0.65
CA LEU A 169 37.63 -2.52 0.13
C LEU A 169 38.54 -3.50 0.86
N ASP A 170 39.84 -3.33 0.71
CA ASP A 170 40.79 -3.75 1.74
C ASP A 170 41.41 -2.52 2.39
N LEU A 171 41.52 -2.55 3.71
CA LEU A 171 42.37 -1.63 4.45
C LEU A 171 43.73 -2.28 4.68
N ILE A 172 44.80 -1.57 4.31
CA ILE A 172 46.16 -2.08 4.37
C ILE A 172 47.00 -1.11 5.19
N VAL A 173 47.54 -1.60 6.31
CA VAL A 173 48.61 -0.93 7.05
C VAL A 173 49.93 -1.56 6.59
N PRO A 174 50.86 -0.75 6.03
CA PRO A 174 52.07 -1.29 5.40
C PRO A 174 53.01 -1.97 6.40
N THR A 175 54.01 -2.69 5.88
CA THR A 175 55.13 -3.17 6.70
C THR A 175 55.84 -1.99 7.39
N PRO A 176 56.41 -2.19 8.59
CA PRO A 176 57.08 -1.11 9.31
C PRO A 176 58.20 -0.45 8.49
N ALA A 177 58.31 0.87 8.57
CA ALA A 177 59.41 1.60 7.96
C ALA A 177 60.73 1.39 8.75
N ALA A 178 61.87 1.73 8.15
CA ALA A 178 63.19 1.51 8.77
C ALA A 178 63.35 2.18 10.15
N ASN A 179 62.69 3.31 10.38
CA ASN A 179 62.68 4.08 11.62
C ASN A 179 61.34 4.01 12.35
N THR A 180 60.59 2.92 12.18
CA THR A 180 59.27 2.71 12.80
C THR A 180 59.31 2.93 14.30
N LYS A 181 58.22 3.51 14.83
CA LYS A 181 57.95 3.55 16.28
C LYS A 181 56.92 2.49 16.68
N ASN A 182 56.74 1.46 15.85
CA ASN A 182 55.67 0.46 15.93
C ASN A 182 54.29 1.12 15.97
N GLY A 183 54.06 2.03 15.03
CA GLY A 183 52.81 2.75 14.88
C GLY A 183 51.61 1.84 14.58
N TYR A 184 50.43 2.39 14.73
CA TYR A 184 49.18 1.68 14.46
C TYR A 184 48.06 2.65 14.15
N TYR A 185 47.00 2.11 13.54
CA TYR A 185 45.76 2.81 13.28
C TYR A 185 44.61 2.24 14.11
N TYR A 186 43.64 3.08 14.40
CA TYR A 186 42.28 2.65 14.75
C TYR A 186 41.35 3.00 13.60
N VAL A 187 40.46 2.07 13.26
CA VAL A 187 39.33 2.30 12.37
C VAL A 187 38.07 2.18 13.20
N ASP A 188 37.34 3.27 13.37
CA ASP A 188 36.10 3.25 14.16
C ASP A 188 34.89 2.86 13.30
N SER A 189 34.91 3.19 12.01
CA SER A 189 33.79 2.87 11.13
C SER A 189 34.17 2.82 9.67
N VAL A 190 33.53 1.91 8.96
CA VAL A 190 33.62 1.74 7.51
C VAL A 190 32.21 1.55 6.97
N TYR A 191 31.81 2.33 5.97
CA TYR A 191 30.48 2.20 5.39
C TYR A 191 30.47 2.50 3.89
N ALA A 192 29.75 1.66 3.14
CA ALA A 192 29.48 1.86 1.72
C ALA A 192 28.10 2.48 1.54
N HIS A 193 28.05 3.55 0.75
CA HIS A 193 26.82 4.27 0.46
C HIS A 193 26.77 4.75 -0.98
N GLY A 194 25.56 4.78 -1.54
CA GLY A 194 25.33 5.18 -2.93
C GLY A 194 23.97 5.84 -3.09
N MET A 195 23.74 6.39 -4.27
CA MET A 195 22.46 6.95 -4.68
C MET A 195 21.56 5.84 -5.21
N ILE A 196 20.33 5.78 -4.71
CA ILE A 196 19.30 4.84 -5.15
C ILE A 196 17.96 5.58 -5.36
N PRO A 197 17.16 5.23 -6.37
CA PRO A 197 15.87 5.86 -6.59
C PRO A 197 14.94 5.77 -5.37
N THR A 198 14.27 6.88 -5.05
CA THR A 198 13.45 7.01 -3.83
C THR A 198 12.27 6.04 -3.85
N TYR A 199 11.64 5.83 -5.00
CA TYR A 199 10.51 4.93 -5.18
C TYR A 199 10.95 3.64 -5.88
N SER A 200 10.41 2.51 -5.43
CA SER A 200 10.48 1.23 -6.14
C SER A 200 9.07 0.69 -6.35
N LEU A 201 8.82 0.18 -7.56
CA LEU A 201 7.57 -0.45 -7.94
C LEU A 201 7.69 -1.96 -7.84
N PHE A 202 6.79 -2.59 -7.09
CA PHE A 202 6.62 -4.03 -7.05
C PHE A 202 5.52 -4.49 -8.01
N THR A 203 5.81 -5.51 -8.81
CA THR A 203 4.85 -6.18 -9.70
C THR A 203 5.00 -7.70 -9.62
N GLY A 204 3.96 -8.45 -9.98
CA GLY A 204 3.97 -9.93 -9.92
C GLY A 204 3.41 -10.47 -8.60
N ASN A 205 3.83 -11.68 -8.21
CA ASN A 205 3.37 -12.38 -7.01
C ASN A 205 4.55 -13.02 -6.29
N SER A 206 5.00 -12.45 -5.17
CA SER A 206 6.17 -12.95 -4.42
C SER A 206 6.26 -12.36 -3.02
N ASP A 207 7.35 -12.65 -2.30
CA ASP A 207 7.70 -12.01 -1.04
C ASP A 207 8.42 -10.66 -1.25
N TRP A 208 8.42 -9.83 -0.20
CA TRP A 208 9.02 -8.50 -0.24
C TRP A 208 10.52 -8.48 -0.57
N ASN A 209 11.25 -9.52 -0.20
CA ASN A 209 12.70 -9.60 -0.35
C ASN A 209 13.14 -10.08 -1.73
N HIS A 210 12.21 -10.57 -2.56
CA HIS A 210 12.51 -11.06 -3.90
C HIS A 210 12.80 -9.91 -4.87
N GLU A 211 14.08 -9.63 -5.10
CA GLU A 211 14.55 -8.43 -5.82
C GLU A 211 14.01 -8.33 -7.26
N ASP A 212 13.84 -9.46 -7.96
CA ASP A 212 13.44 -9.48 -9.39
C ASP A 212 12.05 -8.89 -9.67
N HIS A 213 11.20 -8.78 -8.64
CA HIS A 213 9.85 -8.23 -8.76
C HIS A 213 9.78 -6.72 -8.53
N TRP A 214 10.90 -6.11 -8.20
CA TRP A 214 10.99 -4.68 -7.96
C TRP A 214 11.69 -3.95 -9.10
N SER A 215 11.21 -2.76 -9.45
CA SER A 215 11.85 -1.92 -10.48
C SER A 215 13.27 -1.47 -10.11
N HIS A 216 13.55 -1.38 -8.81
CA HIS A 216 14.84 -1.16 -8.16
C HIS A 216 14.90 -2.08 -6.94
N LEU A 217 15.93 -2.08 -6.10
CA LEU A 217 15.94 -2.93 -4.89
C LEU A 217 14.64 -2.85 -4.05
N PRO A 218 14.32 -3.89 -3.26
CA PRO A 218 13.28 -3.83 -2.25
C PRO A 218 13.40 -2.57 -1.39
N THR A 219 12.26 -1.99 -1.03
CA THR A 219 12.24 -0.71 -0.33
C THR A 219 12.44 -0.89 1.16
N TYR A 220 13.44 -0.18 1.68
CA TYR A 220 13.79 -0.12 3.10
C TYR A 220 14.09 1.32 3.54
N ARG A 221 14.05 1.55 4.85
CA ARG A 221 14.43 2.80 5.54
C ARG A 221 13.72 4.03 4.97
N HIS A 222 14.42 4.84 4.19
CA HIS A 222 13.94 6.13 3.69
C HIS A 222 13.27 6.05 2.31
N ARG A 223 13.11 4.84 1.76
CA ARG A 223 12.52 4.59 0.43
C ARG A 223 11.03 4.30 0.50
N ASN A 224 10.35 4.52 -0.62
CA ASN A 224 8.91 4.42 -0.76
C ASN A 224 8.52 3.23 -1.64
N ALA A 225 7.54 2.44 -1.19
CA ALA A 225 7.03 1.26 -1.89
C ALA A 225 5.80 1.60 -2.72
N LEU A 226 5.83 1.31 -4.02
CA LEU A 226 4.65 1.34 -4.90
C LEU A 226 4.24 -0.10 -5.19
N ILE A 227 3.03 -0.53 -4.82
CA ILE A 227 2.60 -1.93 -4.89
C ILE A 227 1.52 -2.11 -5.95
N ASN A 228 1.89 -2.70 -7.10
CA ASN A 228 1.00 -3.10 -8.20
C ASN A 228 0.98 -4.62 -8.44
N GLY A 229 1.51 -5.41 -7.49
CA GLY A 229 1.47 -6.87 -7.48
C GLY A 229 1.00 -7.43 -6.14
N ASN A 230 0.92 -8.75 -6.04
CA ASN A 230 0.62 -9.46 -4.79
C ASN A 230 1.93 -9.68 -4.02
N ILE A 231 2.08 -9.00 -2.89
CA ILE A 231 3.30 -9.05 -2.09
C ILE A 231 3.02 -9.67 -0.73
N SER A 232 3.87 -10.61 -0.32
CA SER A 232 3.84 -11.21 1.01
C SER A 232 4.97 -10.71 1.90
N ILE A 233 4.70 -10.62 3.21
CA ILE A 233 5.67 -10.17 4.22
C ILE A 233 5.75 -11.20 5.34
N ASN A 234 6.92 -11.83 5.49
CA ASN A 234 7.22 -12.83 6.51
C ASN A 234 8.37 -12.41 7.45
N THR A 235 9.01 -11.27 7.20
CA THR A 235 10.12 -10.72 7.99
C THR A 235 9.79 -9.32 8.53
N ASN A 236 10.74 -8.71 9.24
CA ASN A 236 10.67 -7.32 9.66
C ASN A 236 11.02 -6.39 8.49
N ILE A 237 10.03 -5.61 8.06
CA ILE A 237 10.16 -4.62 7.00
C ILE A 237 9.93 -3.24 7.59
N SER A 238 10.84 -2.31 7.31
CA SER A 238 10.68 -0.90 7.63
C SER A 238 11.03 -0.06 6.42
N CYS A 239 10.08 0.73 5.92
CA CYS A 239 10.28 1.69 4.84
C CYS A 239 9.66 3.05 5.18
N LYS A 240 9.75 4.03 4.28
CA LYS A 240 9.25 5.39 4.55
C LYS A 240 7.76 5.46 4.32
N ASP A 241 7.29 5.37 3.08
CA ASP A 241 5.87 5.42 2.75
C ASP A 241 5.49 4.23 1.86
N ILE A 242 4.24 3.77 1.96
CA ILE A 242 3.69 2.67 1.16
C ILE A 242 2.47 3.15 0.39
N PHE A 243 2.40 2.77 -0.87
CA PHE A 243 1.31 3.10 -1.78
C PHE A 243 0.79 1.80 -2.40
N ILE A 244 -0.48 1.47 -2.18
CA ILE A 244 -1.12 0.27 -2.75
C ILE A 244 -2.03 0.69 -3.89
N GLY A 245 -1.62 0.34 -5.11
CA GLY A 245 -2.34 0.58 -6.35
C GLY A 245 -3.16 -0.63 -6.73
N ASN A 246 -2.84 -1.25 -7.86
CA ASN A 246 -3.51 -2.47 -8.33
C ASN A 246 -2.99 -3.76 -7.66
N GLY A 247 -2.14 -3.64 -6.64
CA GLY A 247 -1.55 -4.77 -5.91
C GLY A 247 -2.25 -5.07 -4.58
N ASN A 248 -1.72 -6.06 -3.87
CA ASN A 248 -2.24 -6.53 -2.57
C ASN A 248 -1.08 -6.81 -1.62
N ILE A 249 -1.21 -6.44 -0.35
CA ILE A 249 -0.23 -6.77 0.69
C ILE A 249 -0.82 -7.84 1.62
N HIS A 250 -0.11 -8.96 1.77
CA HIS A 250 -0.42 -10.01 2.75
C HIS A 250 0.72 -10.16 3.78
N ILE A 251 0.45 -9.80 5.03
CA ILE A 251 1.41 -9.91 6.13
C ILE A 251 1.16 -11.22 6.87
N LEU A 252 2.12 -12.12 6.79
CA LEU A 252 2.09 -13.44 7.44
C LEU A 252 2.28 -13.29 8.97
N PRO A 253 1.96 -14.31 9.79
CA PRO A 253 2.06 -14.23 11.24
C PRO A 253 3.42 -13.78 11.79
N THR A 254 4.52 -14.13 11.10
CA THR A 254 5.89 -13.72 11.47
C THR A 254 6.30 -12.37 10.91
N GLY A 255 5.49 -11.79 10.01
CA GLY A 255 5.77 -10.52 9.35
C GLY A 255 5.50 -9.31 10.25
N ASN A 256 6.34 -8.29 10.11
CA ASN A 256 6.15 -6.99 10.74
C ASN A 256 6.40 -5.89 9.69
N LEU A 257 5.35 -5.16 9.35
CA LEU A 257 5.42 -4.04 8.42
C LEU A 257 5.39 -2.72 9.18
N SER A 258 6.45 -1.93 9.04
CA SER A 258 6.55 -0.59 9.60
C SER A 258 6.73 0.46 8.50
N ALA A 259 5.92 1.52 8.54
CA ALA A 259 6.05 2.66 7.64
C ALA A 259 5.57 3.95 8.30
N ASN A 260 5.91 5.09 7.70
CA ASN A 260 5.39 6.39 8.11
C ASN A 260 3.94 6.57 7.63
N ASN A 261 3.68 6.51 6.33
CA ASN A 261 2.33 6.61 5.81
C ASN A 261 1.97 5.42 4.93
N LEU A 262 0.67 5.11 4.89
CA LEU A 262 0.07 4.13 3.99
C LEU A 262 -1.01 4.83 3.17
N THR A 263 -0.90 4.78 1.84
CA THR A 263 -1.94 5.25 0.93
C THR A 263 -2.48 4.10 0.11
N ILE A 264 -3.80 3.96 0.04
CA ILE A 264 -4.48 2.94 -0.76
C ILE A 264 -5.30 3.67 -1.83
N TYR A 265 -5.19 3.20 -3.07
CA TYR A 265 -5.95 3.69 -4.23
C TYR A 265 -6.95 2.61 -4.65
N PRO A 266 -8.17 2.56 -4.06
CA PRO A 266 -9.12 1.51 -4.38
C PRO A 266 -9.49 1.52 -5.86
N ASN A 267 -9.37 0.37 -6.51
CA ASN A 267 -9.82 0.19 -7.88
C ASN A 267 -11.28 -0.29 -7.90
N ASP A 268 -12.18 0.69 -7.86
CA ASP A 268 -13.64 0.47 -7.87
C ASP A 268 -14.18 -0.11 -9.19
N GLY A 269 -13.36 -0.17 -10.25
CA GLY A 269 -13.73 -0.66 -11.58
C GLY A 269 -13.38 -2.13 -11.85
N THR A 270 -12.62 -2.79 -10.96
CA THR A 270 -12.22 -4.19 -11.11
C THR A 270 -12.99 -5.09 -10.15
N LEU A 271 -13.66 -6.12 -10.69
CA LEU A 271 -14.23 -7.22 -9.87
C LEU A 271 -13.16 -8.12 -9.23
N ALA A 272 -11.88 -7.84 -9.49
CA ALA A 272 -10.74 -8.45 -8.83
C ALA A 272 -10.42 -7.68 -7.55
N SER A 273 -10.13 -8.40 -6.46
CA SER A 273 -9.63 -7.81 -5.23
C SER A 273 -8.21 -7.27 -5.42
N SER A 274 -8.11 -6.01 -5.79
CA SER A 274 -6.86 -5.25 -5.79
C SER A 274 -6.94 -4.12 -4.76
N SER A 275 -5.80 -3.52 -4.46
CA SER A 275 -5.70 -2.40 -3.51
C SER A 275 -6.00 -2.82 -2.07
N THR A 276 -5.63 -4.04 -1.69
CA THR A 276 -5.99 -4.61 -0.39
C THR A 276 -4.80 -4.77 0.54
N LEU A 277 -5.08 -4.72 1.85
CA LEU A 277 -4.12 -5.06 2.90
C LEU A 277 -4.73 -6.06 3.87
N ARG A 278 -4.08 -7.20 4.05
CA ARG A 278 -4.46 -8.23 5.02
C ARG A 278 -3.27 -8.56 5.91
N SER A 279 -3.51 -8.80 7.19
CA SER A 279 -2.42 -9.09 8.13
C SER A 279 -2.82 -10.10 9.19
N SER A 280 -2.04 -11.17 9.28
CA SER A 280 -1.94 -12.02 10.47
C SER A 280 -0.72 -11.64 11.34
N GLY A 281 0.17 -10.79 10.82
CA GLY A 281 1.34 -10.25 11.53
C GLY A 281 1.10 -8.87 12.17
N THR A 282 2.14 -8.05 12.23
CA THR A 282 2.11 -6.70 12.82
C THR A 282 2.16 -5.60 11.77
N ILE A 283 1.36 -4.56 11.96
CA ILE A 283 1.34 -3.33 11.14
C ILE A 283 1.61 -2.15 12.07
N ASN A 284 2.66 -1.38 11.77
CA ASN A 284 3.04 -0.19 12.51
C ASN A 284 3.14 1.01 11.56
N ILE A 285 2.06 1.79 11.47
CA ILE A 285 2.05 3.02 10.69
C ILE A 285 2.15 4.21 11.66
N SER A 286 3.25 4.97 11.61
CA SER A 286 3.49 6.05 12.58
C SER A 286 2.75 7.36 12.26
N GLY A 287 2.53 7.61 10.97
CA GLY A 287 1.81 8.73 10.39
C GLY A 287 0.35 8.36 10.14
N LYS A 288 -0.12 8.54 8.90
CA LYS A 288 -1.54 8.38 8.54
C LYS A 288 -1.79 7.21 7.59
N ILE A 289 -3.00 6.65 7.66
CA ILE A 289 -3.58 5.88 6.57
C ILE A 289 -4.43 6.82 5.73
N THR A 290 -4.28 6.75 4.42
CA THR A 290 -5.04 7.55 3.44
C THR A 290 -5.70 6.64 2.42
N ILE A 291 -6.99 6.84 2.17
CA ILE A 291 -7.72 6.25 1.05
C ILE A 291 -7.95 7.35 0.03
N GLU A 292 -7.46 7.16 -1.20
CA GLU A 292 -7.75 8.05 -2.32
C GLU A 292 -8.75 7.37 -3.25
N ARG A 293 -10.00 7.79 -3.19
CA ARG A 293 -11.10 7.16 -3.94
C ARG A 293 -11.48 8.02 -5.14
N THR A 294 -11.70 7.37 -6.28
CA THR A 294 -12.21 8.00 -7.51
C THR A 294 -13.68 7.64 -7.69
N PHE A 295 -14.57 8.63 -7.67
CA PHE A 295 -16.01 8.41 -7.88
C PHE A 295 -16.34 8.33 -9.36
N ALA A 296 -17.03 7.26 -9.80
CA ALA A 296 -17.32 7.00 -11.21
C ALA A 296 -18.10 8.15 -11.88
N GLN A 297 -19.01 8.79 -11.16
CA GLN A 297 -19.83 9.91 -11.62
C GLN A 297 -19.98 10.95 -10.49
N LYS A 298 -19.91 12.22 -10.86
CA LYS A 298 -20.24 13.36 -9.98
C LYS A 298 -21.77 13.52 -9.85
N GLY A 299 -22.25 14.13 -8.78
CA GLY A 299 -23.68 14.35 -8.51
C GLY A 299 -24.48 13.07 -8.23
N LYS A 300 -23.80 11.97 -7.88
CA LYS A 300 -24.41 10.67 -7.56
C LYS A 300 -23.95 10.21 -6.18
N TRP A 301 -24.83 9.46 -5.51
CA TRP A 301 -24.56 8.92 -4.18
C TRP A 301 -23.94 7.53 -4.26
N TYR A 302 -22.99 7.25 -3.37
CA TYR A 302 -22.28 5.98 -3.25
C TYR A 302 -22.23 5.54 -1.79
N PHE A 303 -22.26 4.23 -1.57
CA PHE A 303 -21.97 3.64 -0.27
C PHE A 303 -20.46 3.70 0.02
N ILE A 304 -20.10 4.13 1.23
CA ILE A 304 -18.72 4.20 1.68
C ILE A 304 -18.58 3.84 3.16
N SER A 305 -17.43 3.29 3.53
CA SER A 305 -17.03 3.12 4.92
C SER A 305 -15.51 3.12 5.05
N PHE A 306 -15.04 3.25 6.29
CA PHE A 306 -13.62 3.22 6.61
C PHE A 306 -13.35 2.35 7.86
N PRO A 307 -12.27 1.56 7.87
CA PRO A 307 -11.85 0.80 9.05
C PRO A 307 -11.11 1.65 10.09
N PHE A 308 -11.25 2.97 10.03
CA PHE A 308 -10.68 3.97 10.94
C PHE A 308 -11.55 5.24 10.94
N ASP A 309 -11.37 6.10 11.94
CA ASP A 309 -12.08 7.38 12.03
C ASP A 309 -11.49 8.42 11.06
N VAL A 310 -12.37 9.15 10.36
CA VAL A 310 -12.00 10.26 9.47
C VAL A 310 -12.58 11.56 10.01
N PHE A 311 -11.69 12.49 10.36
CA PHE A 311 -12.03 13.83 10.84
C PHE A 311 -12.00 14.83 9.69
N ALA A 312 -12.56 16.04 9.90
CA ALA A 312 -12.53 17.11 8.91
C ALA A 312 -11.10 17.41 8.40
N SER A 313 -10.10 17.38 9.27
CA SER A 313 -8.68 17.59 8.91
C SER A 313 -8.04 16.41 8.14
N GLY A 314 -8.74 15.30 8.02
CA GLY A 314 -8.35 14.13 7.24
C GLY A 314 -8.96 14.11 5.83
N ILE A 315 -9.86 15.04 5.52
CA ILE A 315 -10.45 15.20 4.19
C ILE A 315 -9.59 16.17 3.38
N ASP A 316 -9.61 15.99 2.07
CA ASP A 316 -8.95 16.86 1.11
C ASP A 316 -9.29 18.35 1.35
N PRO A 317 -8.30 19.24 1.55
CA PRO A 317 -8.53 20.64 1.89
C PRO A 317 -9.23 21.43 0.80
N ASP A 318 -9.20 20.97 -0.45
CA ASP A 318 -9.88 21.63 -1.57
C ASP A 318 -11.38 21.35 -1.59
N PHE A 319 -11.86 20.40 -0.78
CA PHE A 319 -13.26 19.99 -0.70
C PHE A 319 -13.93 20.46 0.59
N GLN A 320 -15.16 20.97 0.46
CA GLN A 320 -15.97 21.44 1.59
C GLN A 320 -17.18 20.52 1.82
N LEU A 321 -17.57 20.34 3.09
CA LEU A 321 -18.78 19.60 3.43
C LEU A 321 -20.02 20.45 3.09
N GLY A 322 -20.85 19.96 2.17
CA GLY A 322 -22.13 20.56 1.79
C GLY A 322 -23.31 20.11 2.67
N ASP A 323 -24.53 20.45 2.26
CA ASP A 323 -25.80 20.13 2.93
C ASP A 323 -26.49 18.86 2.36
N ASP A 324 -27.82 18.80 2.22
CA ASP A 324 -28.50 17.70 1.49
C ASP A 324 -28.53 17.89 -0.03
N LYS A 325 -28.12 19.05 -0.56
CA LYS A 325 -28.34 19.41 -1.95
C LYS A 325 -27.01 19.51 -2.69
N SER A 326 -26.84 18.61 -3.66
CA SER A 326 -25.69 18.59 -4.57
C SER A 326 -25.79 19.65 -5.67
N ASP A 327 -26.04 20.91 -5.30
CA ASP A 327 -26.24 22.05 -6.20
C ASP A 327 -25.46 23.32 -5.81
N THR A 328 -24.55 23.22 -4.84
CA THR A 328 -23.84 24.37 -4.27
C THR A 328 -22.79 24.97 -5.22
N ASN A 329 -22.49 24.29 -6.33
CA ASN A 329 -21.50 24.66 -7.35
C ASN A 329 -20.09 24.86 -6.78
N GLY A 330 -19.27 23.82 -6.82
CA GLY A 330 -17.85 23.84 -6.47
C GLY A 330 -17.34 22.48 -6.02
N ASN A 331 -16.18 22.45 -5.38
CA ASN A 331 -15.64 21.26 -4.75
C ASN A 331 -16.34 21.00 -3.41
N TYR A 332 -17.57 20.51 -3.47
CA TYR A 332 -18.33 20.07 -2.31
C TYR A 332 -18.48 18.55 -2.29
N PHE A 333 -18.52 17.99 -1.08
CA PHE A 333 -18.95 16.63 -0.84
C PHE A 333 -20.09 16.62 0.18
N TYR A 334 -20.98 15.65 0.05
CA TYR A 334 -22.21 15.54 0.82
C TYR A 334 -22.23 14.18 1.49
N VAL A 335 -22.67 14.12 2.76
CA VAL A 335 -22.65 12.88 3.54
C VAL A 335 -23.98 12.68 4.24
N GLN A 336 -24.52 11.47 4.12
CA GLN A 336 -25.70 11.04 4.87
C GLN A 336 -25.40 9.79 5.70
N THR A 337 -26.00 9.74 6.88
CA THR A 337 -26.04 8.56 7.75
C THR A 337 -27.43 7.95 7.74
N TYR A 338 -27.50 6.63 7.85
CA TYR A 338 -28.77 5.95 8.06
C TYR A 338 -29.21 6.04 9.53
N ASN A 339 -30.49 6.31 9.77
CA ASN A 339 -31.10 6.34 11.08
C ASN A 339 -32.16 5.23 11.23
N GLY A 340 -31.73 4.07 11.75
CA GLY A 340 -32.61 2.94 12.02
C GLY A 340 -33.63 3.19 13.14
N GLU A 341 -33.34 4.09 14.07
CA GLU A 341 -34.28 4.47 15.13
C GLU A 341 -35.44 5.30 14.57
N LYS A 342 -35.13 6.25 13.67
CA LYS A 342 -36.15 7.00 12.94
C LYS A 342 -37.06 6.06 12.15
N ARG A 343 -36.51 5.02 11.52
CA ARG A 343 -37.30 3.96 10.84
C ARG A 343 -38.20 3.19 11.81
N ALA A 344 -37.65 2.76 12.93
CA ALA A 344 -38.39 2.04 13.97
C ALA A 344 -39.52 2.89 14.58
N ASN A 345 -39.32 4.20 14.73
CA ASN A 345 -40.33 5.10 15.29
C ASN A 345 -41.38 5.52 14.26
N SER A 346 -40.97 5.79 13.02
CA SER A 346 -41.88 6.21 11.93
C SER A 346 -42.68 5.06 11.33
N GLN A 347 -42.26 3.80 11.56
CA GLN A 347 -42.85 2.61 10.95
C GLN A 347 -42.89 2.69 9.41
N SER A 348 -41.94 3.41 8.81
CA SER A 348 -41.88 3.64 7.37
C SER A 348 -40.50 3.27 6.81
N PRO A 349 -40.43 2.57 5.66
CA PRO A 349 -39.16 2.27 4.99
C PRO A 349 -38.68 3.42 4.09
N SER A 350 -39.08 4.65 4.39
CA SER A 350 -38.72 5.84 3.62
C SER A 350 -38.33 6.99 4.54
N ASN A 351 -37.47 7.87 4.03
CA ASN A 351 -37.03 9.09 4.70
C ASN A 351 -36.24 8.83 6.01
N ASN A 352 -35.42 7.77 6.06
CA ASN A 352 -34.60 7.43 7.24
C ASN A 352 -33.12 7.83 7.10
N TRP A 353 -32.79 8.62 6.08
CA TRP A 353 -31.46 9.20 5.90
C TRP A 353 -31.36 10.58 6.56
N GLU A 354 -30.21 10.87 7.15
CA GLU A 354 -29.92 12.15 7.81
C GLU A 354 -28.61 12.73 7.29
N VAL A 355 -28.66 14.02 6.96
CA VAL A 355 -27.49 14.80 6.55
C VAL A 355 -26.56 14.97 7.75
N ILE A 356 -25.27 14.76 7.53
CA ILE A 356 -24.28 15.15 8.55
C ILE A 356 -24.20 16.68 8.57
N PRO A 357 -24.46 17.33 9.73
CA PRO A 357 -24.49 18.77 9.80
C PRO A 357 -23.10 19.36 9.54
N GLN A 358 -23.03 20.45 8.77
CA GLN A 358 -21.78 21.15 8.48
C GLN A 358 -21.03 21.59 9.73
N THR A 359 -21.73 21.85 10.84
CA THR A 359 -21.13 22.22 12.13
C THR A 359 -20.20 21.16 12.70
N ILE A 360 -20.28 19.90 12.24
CA ILE A 360 -19.38 18.81 12.67
C ILE A 360 -17.90 19.14 12.44
N ILE A 361 -17.58 19.94 11.41
CA ILE A 361 -16.20 20.34 11.07
C ILE A 361 -15.54 21.16 12.19
N ASN A 362 -16.34 21.80 13.04
CA ASN A 362 -15.90 22.61 14.16
C ASN A 362 -15.82 21.80 15.47
N THR A 363 -16.08 20.49 15.40
CA THR A 363 -16.08 19.60 16.57
C THR A 363 -14.87 18.67 16.56
N SER A 364 -14.61 18.01 17.69
CA SER A 364 -13.63 16.94 17.79
C SER A 364 -14.13 15.59 17.29
N GLN A 365 -15.38 15.51 16.79
CA GLN A 365 -16.00 14.27 16.33
C GLN A 365 -15.56 13.92 14.90
N PRO A 366 -15.44 12.64 14.56
CA PRO A 366 -15.18 12.23 13.19
C PRO A 366 -16.44 12.44 12.31
N ILE A 367 -16.22 12.78 11.04
CA ILE A 367 -17.26 12.83 10.01
C ILE A 367 -17.67 11.39 9.67
N PHE A 368 -16.67 10.53 9.45
CA PHE A 368 -16.88 9.10 9.23
C PHE A 368 -16.33 8.33 10.42
N LYS A 369 -17.22 7.62 11.13
CA LYS A 369 -16.86 6.75 12.23
C LYS A 369 -16.37 5.41 11.71
N LYS A 370 -15.31 4.88 12.35
CA LYS A 370 -14.77 3.55 12.11
C LYS A 370 -15.89 2.52 12.03
N ASN A 371 -15.87 1.69 10.99
CA ASN A 371 -16.75 0.55 10.74
C ASN A 371 -18.24 0.90 10.57
N LYS A 372 -18.59 2.19 10.45
CA LYS A 372 -19.94 2.64 10.11
C LYS A 372 -20.04 2.94 8.61
N GLY A 373 -21.18 2.61 8.01
CA GLY A 373 -21.44 2.93 6.61
C GLY A 373 -22.16 4.27 6.43
N TYR A 374 -21.94 4.88 5.27
CA TYR A 374 -22.45 6.19 4.90
C TYR A 374 -22.84 6.22 3.42
N LEU A 375 -23.70 7.17 3.07
CA LEU A 375 -23.81 7.64 1.68
C LEU A 375 -22.94 8.88 1.50
N ILE A 376 -22.22 8.94 0.38
CA ILE A 376 -21.43 10.09 -0.02
C ILE A 376 -21.70 10.47 -1.48
N ALA A 377 -21.73 11.77 -1.76
CA ALA A 377 -21.72 12.31 -3.10
C ALA A 377 -20.68 13.43 -3.21
N ILE A 378 -20.13 13.64 -4.40
CA ILE A 378 -19.40 14.86 -4.76
C ILE A 378 -20.27 15.71 -5.69
N ASP A 379 -20.19 17.03 -5.58
CA ASP A 379 -20.99 17.94 -6.40
C ASP A 379 -20.79 17.71 -7.90
N ALA A 380 -21.85 17.86 -8.70
CA ALA A 380 -21.82 17.67 -10.15
C ALA A 380 -20.77 18.58 -10.83
N SER A 381 -20.56 19.78 -10.28
CA SER A 381 -19.64 20.80 -10.78
C SER A 381 -18.20 20.68 -10.25
N ALA A 382 -17.91 19.76 -9.32
CA ALA A 382 -16.57 19.58 -8.78
C ALA A 382 -15.52 19.41 -9.89
N ASP A 383 -14.33 19.98 -9.71
CA ASP A 383 -13.29 20.01 -10.75
C ASP A 383 -12.62 18.64 -10.98
N ARG A 384 -12.75 17.72 -10.01
CA ARG A 384 -12.20 16.36 -10.03
C ARG A 384 -13.13 15.35 -9.38
N GLN A 385 -12.85 14.08 -9.66
CA GLN A 385 -13.60 12.93 -9.13
C GLN A 385 -12.90 12.22 -7.96
N ASN A 386 -11.69 12.65 -7.61
CA ASN A 386 -10.85 12.01 -6.61
C ASN A 386 -10.95 12.75 -5.28
N LEU A 387 -11.22 12.01 -4.21
CA LEU A 387 -11.28 12.53 -2.85
C LEU A 387 -10.41 11.68 -1.91
N ARG A 388 -9.70 12.35 -1.00
CA ARG A 388 -8.83 11.72 -0.01
C ARG A 388 -9.47 11.70 1.37
N PHE A 389 -9.32 10.56 2.05
CA PHE A 389 -9.79 10.34 3.41
C PHE A 389 -8.65 9.77 4.26
N SER A 390 -8.26 10.50 5.29
CA SER A 390 -7.11 10.16 6.11
C SER A 390 -7.47 9.99 7.58
N SER A 391 -6.83 9.04 8.23
CA SER A 391 -6.82 8.94 9.69
C SER A 391 -6.06 10.13 10.31
N LYS A 392 -6.22 10.34 11.61
CA LYS A 392 -5.24 11.12 12.38
C LYS A 392 -3.94 10.32 12.53
N ALA A 393 -2.83 11.03 12.65
CA ALA A 393 -1.56 10.39 12.96
C ALA A 393 -1.63 9.75 14.34
N LYS A 394 -1.08 8.54 14.49
CA LYS A 394 -1.12 7.73 15.73
C LYS A 394 -2.51 7.30 16.21
N ASP A 395 -3.56 7.56 15.44
CA ASP A 395 -4.95 7.16 15.72
C ASP A 395 -5.37 5.97 14.85
N ILE A 396 -4.40 5.13 14.51
CA ILE A 396 -4.61 3.96 13.66
C ILE A 396 -5.02 2.79 14.56
N PRO A 397 -6.17 2.15 14.32
CA PRO A 397 -6.62 1.06 15.16
C PRO A 397 -5.63 -0.13 15.13
N ILE A 398 -5.36 -0.71 16.30
CA ILE A 398 -4.43 -1.86 16.43
C ILE A 398 -4.90 -3.10 15.65
N ASP A 399 -6.20 -3.19 15.39
CA ASP A 399 -6.88 -4.23 14.64
C ASP A 399 -6.94 -3.93 13.12
N PHE A 400 -6.48 -2.77 12.65
CA PHE A 400 -6.49 -2.40 11.23
C PHE A 400 -5.81 -3.47 10.37
N GLY A 401 -6.52 -3.98 9.37
CA GLY A 401 -6.04 -5.05 8.49
C GLY A 401 -5.97 -6.45 9.12
N LYS A 402 -6.23 -6.59 10.43
CA LYS A 402 -6.11 -7.84 11.18
C LYS A 402 -7.44 -8.48 11.52
N ASN A 403 -8.31 -7.81 12.27
CA ASN A 403 -9.63 -8.33 12.63
C ASN A 403 -10.61 -7.17 12.56
N GLY A 404 -11.89 -7.47 12.38
CA GLY A 404 -12.92 -6.45 12.29
C GLY A 404 -13.97 -6.64 13.38
N GLN A 405 -14.25 -5.58 14.15
CA GLN A 405 -15.42 -5.55 15.02
C GLN A 405 -16.21 -4.25 14.79
N ALA A 406 -17.43 -4.39 14.27
CA ALA A 406 -18.33 -3.26 14.04
C ALA A 406 -19.47 -3.29 15.06
N SER A 407 -19.62 -2.23 15.86
CA SER A 407 -20.74 -2.10 16.79
C SER A 407 -22.02 -1.76 16.04
N ILE A 408 -23.08 -2.52 16.32
CA ILE A 408 -24.43 -2.37 15.76
C ILE A 408 -25.36 -1.95 16.89
N PRO A 409 -25.51 -0.63 17.15
CA PRO A 409 -26.51 -0.12 18.08
C PRO A 409 -27.89 -0.29 17.47
N VAL A 410 -28.82 -0.87 18.21
CA VAL A 410 -30.19 -1.11 17.76
C VAL A 410 -31.17 -0.48 18.75
N SER A 411 -31.99 0.43 18.23
CA SER A 411 -33.19 0.93 18.90
C SER A 411 -34.39 0.12 18.42
N ILE A 412 -35.13 -0.49 19.35
CA ILE A 412 -36.31 -1.31 19.06
C ILE A 412 -37.54 -0.58 19.58
N ASN A 413 -38.51 -0.34 18.69
CA ASN A 413 -39.82 0.12 19.12
C ASN A 413 -40.68 -1.11 19.47
N ASN A 414 -40.78 -1.44 20.77
CA ASN A 414 -41.60 -2.55 21.26
C ASN A 414 -43.12 -2.32 21.15
N GLN A 415 -43.54 -1.08 20.87
CA GLN A 415 -44.95 -0.72 20.65
C GLN A 415 -45.35 -0.79 19.17
N SER A 416 -44.40 -1.11 18.28
CA SER A 416 -44.60 -1.26 16.84
C SER A 416 -45.50 -2.45 16.49
N GLN A 417 -46.48 -2.21 15.61
CA GLN A 417 -47.30 -3.28 14.99
C GLN A 417 -46.52 -4.07 13.92
N ASN A 418 -45.44 -3.51 13.36
CA ASN A 418 -44.64 -4.12 12.31
C ASN A 418 -43.13 -4.16 12.66
N GLN A 419 -42.70 -5.31 13.19
CA GLN A 419 -41.31 -5.58 13.58
C GLN A 419 -40.31 -5.56 12.40
N ASN A 420 -40.77 -5.42 11.15
CA ASN A 420 -39.89 -5.32 9.98
C ASN A 420 -39.14 -3.98 9.91
N HIS A 421 -39.59 -2.95 10.62
CA HIS A 421 -38.90 -1.64 10.65
C HIS A 421 -37.83 -1.54 11.74
N ASN A 422 -37.80 -2.48 12.69
CA ASN A 422 -36.83 -2.47 13.76
C ASN A 422 -35.48 -3.04 13.31
N GLY A 423 -34.40 -2.56 13.91
CA GLY A 423 -33.10 -3.26 13.83
C GLY A 423 -32.21 -2.94 12.64
N TRP A 424 -32.60 -2.03 11.75
CA TRP A 424 -31.82 -1.71 10.56
C TRP A 424 -30.59 -0.86 10.88
N TYR A 425 -29.44 -1.29 10.39
CA TYR A 425 -28.19 -0.57 10.55
C TYR A 425 -27.34 -0.67 9.29
N LEU A 426 -26.70 0.45 8.91
CA LEU A 426 -25.76 0.49 7.81
C LEU A 426 -24.34 0.29 8.34
N CYS A 427 -23.82 -0.93 8.16
CA CYS A 427 -22.50 -1.34 8.59
C CYS A 427 -21.45 -0.97 7.52
N GLY A 428 -20.25 -0.63 7.97
CA GLY A 428 -19.08 -0.54 7.11
C GLY A 428 -18.34 -1.86 7.04
N ASN A 429 -17.63 -2.13 5.95
CA ASN A 429 -16.62 -3.18 5.91
C ASN A 429 -15.49 -2.79 6.90
N PRO A 430 -15.23 -3.58 7.96
CA PRO A 430 -14.25 -3.24 8.98
C PRO A 430 -12.80 -3.54 8.56
N LEU A 431 -12.58 -4.02 7.34
CA LEU A 431 -11.26 -4.38 6.81
C LEU A 431 -10.88 -3.51 5.59
N PRO A 432 -9.59 -3.17 5.41
CA PRO A 432 -9.06 -2.62 4.17
C PRO A 432 -8.87 -3.71 3.08
N ALA A 433 -9.72 -4.75 3.12
CA ALA A 433 -9.73 -5.90 2.22
C ALA A 433 -11.17 -6.41 2.06
N PRO A 434 -11.43 -7.26 1.05
CA PRO A 434 -12.73 -7.90 0.91
C PRO A 434 -13.13 -8.67 2.18
N LEU A 435 -14.35 -8.42 2.65
CA LEU A 435 -14.96 -9.12 3.77
C LEU A 435 -15.71 -10.34 3.24
N SER A 436 -15.15 -11.54 3.43
CA SER A 436 -15.88 -12.77 3.11
C SER A 436 -17.04 -12.97 4.08
N LEU A 437 -18.23 -13.30 3.58
CA LEU A 437 -19.38 -13.58 4.43
C LEU A 437 -19.19 -14.84 5.26
N SER A 438 -18.35 -15.77 4.80
CA SER A 438 -17.92 -16.96 5.56
C SER A 438 -17.02 -16.64 6.77
N GLN A 439 -16.43 -15.45 6.81
CA GLN A 439 -15.56 -15.00 7.92
C GLN A 439 -16.30 -14.21 9.00
N ILE A 440 -17.57 -13.87 8.76
CA ILE A 440 -18.41 -13.20 9.76
C ILE A 440 -18.85 -14.26 10.78
N GLU A 441 -18.61 -13.99 12.06
CA GLU A 441 -19.03 -14.91 13.12
C GLU A 441 -20.55 -15.07 13.16
N SER A 442 -20.99 -16.30 13.43
CA SER A 442 -22.40 -16.58 13.66
C SER A 442 -22.92 -15.76 14.83
N ASN A 443 -23.98 -14.99 14.58
CA ASN A 443 -24.56 -14.11 15.57
C ASN A 443 -26.09 -14.20 15.56
N SER A 444 -26.66 -14.78 16.62
CA SER A 444 -28.11 -14.97 16.77
C SER A 444 -28.91 -13.68 16.96
N ALA A 445 -28.24 -12.54 17.17
CA ALA A 445 -28.87 -11.23 17.18
C ALA A 445 -29.16 -10.71 15.76
N LEU A 446 -28.44 -11.19 14.75
CA LEU A 446 -28.66 -10.84 13.34
C LEU A 446 -29.74 -11.74 12.73
N ASP A 447 -30.42 -11.25 11.69
CA ASP A 447 -31.37 -12.04 10.90
C ASP A 447 -30.71 -13.05 9.95
N GLY A 448 -29.37 -13.08 9.92
CA GLY A 448 -28.56 -13.99 9.12
C GLY A 448 -28.32 -13.54 7.68
N TYR A 449 -28.74 -12.32 7.32
CA TYR A 449 -28.50 -11.73 6.00
C TYR A 449 -27.71 -10.43 6.09
N ILE A 450 -26.97 -10.15 5.03
CA ILE A 450 -26.59 -8.78 4.67
C ILE A 450 -27.45 -8.33 3.48
N TYR A 451 -27.63 -7.02 3.32
CA TYR A 451 -28.39 -6.45 2.22
C TYR A 451 -27.53 -5.43 1.48
N ILE A 452 -27.33 -5.67 0.18
CA ILE A 452 -26.50 -4.84 -0.72
C ILE A 452 -27.38 -4.24 -1.79
N TYR A 453 -27.20 -2.95 -2.05
CA TYR A 453 -27.83 -2.29 -3.19
C TYR A 453 -27.11 -2.67 -4.49
N ASP A 454 -27.83 -3.27 -5.44
CA ASP A 454 -27.26 -3.76 -6.70
C ASP A 454 -27.29 -2.75 -7.86
N GLY A 455 -27.85 -1.55 -7.62
CA GLY A 455 -28.12 -0.54 -8.65
C GLY A 455 -29.60 -0.34 -8.92
N SER A 456 -30.45 -1.31 -8.54
CA SER A 456 -31.90 -1.25 -8.66
C SER A 456 -32.60 -1.45 -7.31
N THR A 457 -32.24 -2.50 -6.57
CA THR A 457 -32.86 -2.88 -5.31
C THR A 457 -31.84 -3.45 -4.32
N TYR A 458 -32.29 -3.74 -3.11
CA TYR A 458 -31.46 -4.41 -2.10
C TYR A 458 -31.59 -5.92 -2.22
N GLN A 459 -30.48 -6.58 -2.49
CA GLN A 459 -30.39 -8.04 -2.56
C GLN A 459 -29.90 -8.61 -1.22
N PRO A 460 -30.59 -9.62 -0.67
CA PRO A 460 -30.16 -10.31 0.53
C PRO A 460 -29.09 -11.37 0.20
N TYR A 461 -28.00 -11.39 0.96
CA TYR A 461 -26.97 -12.43 0.90
C TYR A 461 -26.79 -13.08 2.27
N VAL A 462 -26.71 -14.41 2.29
CA VAL A 462 -26.62 -15.20 3.53
C VAL A 462 -25.25 -15.03 4.16
N ILE A 463 -25.20 -14.70 5.45
CA ILE A 463 -23.97 -14.75 6.25
C ILE A 463 -23.49 -16.21 6.31
N GLY A 464 -22.21 -16.45 6.01
CA GLY A 464 -21.67 -17.80 5.84
C GLY A 464 -21.51 -18.27 4.38
N SER A 465 -22.05 -17.53 3.41
CA SER A 465 -21.95 -17.88 1.98
C SER A 465 -20.57 -17.60 1.37
N ASP A 466 -20.40 -17.98 0.10
CA ASP A 466 -19.19 -17.78 -0.70
C ASP A 466 -19.06 -16.36 -1.27
N PHE A 467 -19.89 -15.40 -0.86
CA PHE A 467 -19.79 -14.01 -1.29
C PHE A 467 -18.82 -13.19 -0.42
N ALA A 468 -18.29 -12.11 -0.99
CA ALA A 468 -17.50 -11.13 -0.25
C ALA A 468 -17.89 -9.69 -0.58
N ILE A 469 -17.82 -8.82 0.41
CA ILE A 469 -18.07 -7.39 0.29
C ILE A 469 -16.74 -6.70 -0.05
N PRO A 470 -16.67 -5.83 -1.07
CA PRO A 470 -15.46 -5.08 -1.38
C PRO A 470 -14.94 -4.23 -0.20
N PRO A 471 -13.63 -3.92 -0.16
CA PRO A 471 -13.08 -2.99 0.82
C PRO A 471 -13.77 -1.63 0.72
N PHE A 472 -13.80 -0.89 1.84
CA PHE A 472 -14.34 0.48 1.93
C PHE A 472 -15.82 0.65 1.50
N SER A 473 -16.55 -0.46 1.37
CA SER A 473 -17.98 -0.49 1.04
C SER A 473 -18.84 -0.53 2.29
N ALA A 474 -20.13 -0.21 2.15
CA ALA A 474 -21.12 -0.33 3.22
C ALA A 474 -22.26 -1.26 2.82
N PHE A 475 -22.90 -1.86 3.82
CA PHE A 475 -23.94 -2.86 3.66
C PHE A 475 -24.93 -2.82 4.82
N PHE A 476 -26.18 -3.17 4.55
CA PHE A 476 -27.19 -3.20 5.60
C PHE A 476 -27.20 -4.54 6.32
N VAL A 477 -27.49 -4.47 7.62
CA VAL A 477 -27.81 -5.62 8.47
C VAL A 477 -29.09 -5.32 9.23
N LYS A 478 -29.78 -6.37 9.65
CA LYS A 478 -30.92 -6.26 10.57
C LYS A 478 -30.65 -7.06 11.83
N ALA A 479 -30.83 -6.42 12.98
CA ALA A 479 -30.56 -7.02 14.27
C ALA A 479 -31.74 -6.87 15.24
N ASN A 480 -31.98 -7.90 16.06
CA ASN A 480 -33.07 -7.91 17.05
C ASN A 480 -32.68 -7.32 18.42
N LYS A 481 -31.40 -6.96 18.61
CA LYS A 481 -30.87 -6.24 19.77
C LYS A 481 -29.48 -5.68 19.44
N SER A 482 -29.01 -4.73 20.24
CA SER A 482 -27.65 -4.19 20.10
C SER A 482 -26.63 -5.31 20.17
N THR A 483 -25.69 -5.30 19.22
CA THR A 483 -24.71 -6.38 19.04
C THR A 483 -23.45 -5.87 18.34
N SER A 484 -22.47 -6.74 18.09
CA SER A 484 -21.38 -6.48 17.15
C SER A 484 -21.38 -7.46 15.97
N LEU A 485 -20.84 -7.02 14.84
CA LEU A 485 -20.40 -7.87 13.74
C LEU A 485 -18.89 -8.08 13.90
N SER A 486 -18.50 -9.32 14.18
CA SER A 486 -17.11 -9.73 14.40
C SER A 486 -16.59 -10.53 13.21
N VAL A 487 -15.36 -10.27 12.82
CA VAL A 487 -14.68 -10.89 11.68
C VAL A 487 -13.25 -11.22 12.07
N TYR A 488 -12.85 -12.46 11.80
CA TYR A 488 -11.48 -12.93 11.98
C TYR A 488 -10.80 -13.05 10.62
N ASN A 489 -9.72 -12.30 10.38
CA ASN A 489 -8.93 -12.42 9.15
C ASN A 489 -7.88 -13.53 9.34
N THR A 490 -8.33 -14.78 9.41
CA THR A 490 -7.46 -15.92 9.78
C THR A 490 -6.70 -16.52 8.59
N SER A 491 -7.03 -16.17 7.34
CA SER A 491 -6.32 -16.57 6.11
C SER A 491 -7.05 -16.02 4.87
N GLU A 492 -6.42 -16.09 3.68
CA GLU A 492 -7.13 -15.87 2.41
C GLU A 492 -8.37 -16.78 2.34
N PRO A 493 -9.59 -16.23 2.24
CA PRO A 493 -10.76 -17.04 2.03
C PRO A 493 -10.65 -17.70 0.65
N ALA A 494 -10.83 -19.01 0.62
CA ALA A 494 -10.91 -19.78 -0.61
C ALA A 494 -12.02 -19.23 -1.51
N ASN A 495 -11.66 -18.80 -2.72
CA ASN A 495 -12.55 -18.49 -3.85
C ASN A 495 -13.90 -17.87 -3.47
N TYR A 496 -13.91 -16.62 -3.03
CA TYR A 496 -15.16 -15.86 -2.87
C TYR A 496 -15.61 -15.19 -4.16
N LYS A 497 -16.92 -14.97 -4.30
CA LYS A 497 -17.55 -14.13 -5.31
C LYS A 497 -17.66 -12.71 -4.79
N LEU A 498 -16.87 -11.79 -5.35
CA LEU A 498 -16.89 -10.39 -4.94
C LEU A 498 -18.20 -9.72 -5.40
N LEU A 499 -18.90 -9.08 -4.46
CA LEU A 499 -20.13 -8.34 -4.72
C LEU A 499 -19.83 -6.99 -5.36
N SER A 500 -20.75 -6.47 -6.17
CA SER A 500 -20.68 -5.10 -6.68
C SER A 500 -21.41 -4.15 -5.73
N THR A 501 -20.72 -3.10 -5.26
CA THR A 501 -21.25 -2.09 -4.32
C THR A 501 -21.12 -0.65 -4.83
N ASN A 502 -20.58 -0.48 -6.03
CA ASN A 502 -20.24 0.84 -6.61
C ASN A 502 -21.32 1.40 -7.53
N ALA A 503 -22.51 0.79 -7.54
CA ALA A 503 -23.63 1.28 -8.34
C ALA A 503 -24.10 2.65 -7.80
N PRO A 504 -24.16 3.70 -8.65
CA PRO A 504 -24.58 5.02 -8.22
C PRO A 504 -26.08 5.04 -7.88
N ILE A 505 -26.43 5.76 -6.82
CA ILE A 505 -27.82 6.00 -6.43
C ILE A 505 -28.22 7.39 -6.91
N SER A 506 -29.25 7.46 -7.77
CA SER A 506 -29.74 8.73 -8.31
C SER A 506 -30.57 9.52 -7.29
N PHE A 507 -31.20 8.83 -6.33
CA PHE A 507 -31.79 9.41 -5.11
C PHE A 507 -32.11 8.26 -4.13
N PRO A 508 -31.85 8.36 -2.81
CA PRO A 508 -32.09 7.26 -1.88
C PRO A 508 -33.60 7.16 -1.56
N THR A 509 -34.39 6.64 -2.50
CA THR A 509 -35.83 6.39 -2.30
C THR A 509 -36.12 4.94 -1.90
N SER A 510 -35.22 4.01 -2.17
CA SER A 510 -35.34 2.62 -1.74
C SER A 510 -34.49 2.36 -0.48
N GLU A 511 -35.11 1.73 0.51
CA GLU A 511 -34.45 1.20 1.70
C GLU A 511 -34.71 -0.31 1.80
N PRO A 512 -33.79 -1.09 2.41
CA PRO A 512 -33.89 -2.54 2.40
C PRO A 512 -35.14 -3.05 3.12
N GLN A 513 -35.69 -4.16 2.62
CA GLN A 513 -36.78 -4.90 3.25
C GLN A 513 -36.26 -6.22 3.79
N ALA A 514 -36.79 -6.65 4.94
CA ALA A 514 -36.35 -7.87 5.58
C ALA A 514 -36.82 -9.07 4.76
N ARG A 515 -35.94 -10.07 4.60
CA ARG A 515 -36.38 -11.36 4.07
C ARG A 515 -37.19 -12.07 5.16
N GLN A 516 -38.37 -12.58 4.79
CA GLN A 516 -39.28 -13.24 5.74
C GLN A 516 -38.89 -14.71 5.98
N ASP A 517 -38.17 -15.33 5.06
CA ASP A 517 -37.70 -16.70 5.19
C ASP A 517 -36.44 -16.77 6.06
N PRO A 518 -36.35 -17.71 7.00
CA PRO A 518 -35.10 -17.93 7.75
C PRO A 518 -33.98 -18.35 6.80
N PRO A 519 -32.72 -17.98 7.10
CA PRO A 519 -31.57 -18.44 6.32
C PRO A 519 -31.53 -19.97 6.35
N VAL A 520 -31.72 -20.58 5.19
CA VAL A 520 -31.65 -22.04 5.05
C VAL A 520 -30.19 -22.44 5.24
N SER A 521 -29.87 -22.92 6.44
CA SER A 521 -28.61 -23.60 6.75
C SER A 521 -28.35 -24.65 5.67
N ASN A 522 -27.26 -24.50 4.92
CA ASN A 522 -26.76 -25.38 3.86
C ASN A 522 -27.27 -25.20 2.42
N GLN A 523 -27.94 -24.11 2.08
CA GLN A 523 -27.91 -23.68 0.67
C GLN A 523 -26.85 -22.60 0.52
N ALA A 524 -25.66 -23.01 0.05
CA ALA A 524 -24.93 -22.16 -0.85
C ALA A 524 -25.98 -21.69 -1.87
N PHE A 525 -26.27 -20.38 -1.93
CA PHE A 525 -26.89 -19.83 -3.12
C PHE A 525 -25.84 -19.98 -4.23
N SER A 526 -25.67 -21.20 -4.73
CA SER A 526 -25.22 -21.39 -6.08
C SER A 526 -26.35 -20.79 -6.92
N PHE A 527 -26.20 -19.52 -7.30
CA PHE A 527 -26.71 -19.12 -8.60
C PHE A 527 -26.28 -20.24 -9.54
N PRO A 528 -27.21 -20.88 -10.28
CA PRO A 528 -26.85 -21.94 -11.20
C PRO A 528 -25.67 -21.44 -12.01
N GLU A 529 -24.54 -22.14 -11.92
CA GLU A 529 -23.30 -21.68 -12.51
C GLU A 529 -23.60 -21.38 -13.99
N LEU A 530 -23.23 -20.17 -14.44
CA LEU A 530 -23.43 -19.82 -15.84
C LEU A 530 -22.56 -20.77 -16.66
N SER A 531 -23.21 -21.76 -17.23
CA SER A 531 -22.57 -22.72 -18.13
C SER A 531 -22.87 -22.28 -19.55
N TYR A 532 -21.92 -22.52 -20.45
CA TYR A 532 -22.16 -22.42 -21.87
C TYR A 532 -21.79 -23.74 -22.54
N GLN A 533 -22.52 -24.07 -23.60
CA GLN A 533 -22.28 -25.24 -24.42
C GLN A 533 -22.29 -24.77 -25.88
N LEU A 534 -21.33 -25.27 -26.65
CA LEU A 534 -21.19 -24.91 -28.06
C LEU A 534 -21.33 -26.19 -28.86
N GLU A 535 -22.43 -26.33 -29.58
CA GLU A 535 -22.71 -27.49 -30.44
C GLU A 535 -23.11 -27.01 -31.82
N ASN A 536 -22.50 -27.58 -32.87
CA ASN A 536 -22.83 -27.30 -34.27
C ASN A 536 -22.93 -25.79 -34.57
N LYS A 537 -21.93 -25.03 -34.12
CA LYS A 537 -21.86 -23.56 -34.20
C LYS A 537 -23.02 -22.81 -33.53
N THR A 538 -23.73 -23.45 -32.61
CA THR A 538 -24.80 -22.85 -31.81
C THR A 538 -24.34 -22.77 -30.36
N LEU A 539 -24.33 -21.56 -29.83
CA LEU A 539 -24.00 -21.29 -28.45
C LEU A 539 -25.26 -21.33 -27.59
N PHE A 540 -25.30 -22.29 -26.69
CA PHE A 540 -26.28 -22.42 -25.63
C PHE A 540 -25.68 -21.81 -24.38
N ILE A 541 -26.33 -20.80 -23.81
CA ILE A 541 -25.95 -20.23 -22.52
C ILE A 541 -27.06 -20.63 -21.55
N ASN A 542 -26.70 -21.22 -20.42
CA ASN A 542 -27.66 -21.53 -19.38
C ASN A 542 -27.48 -20.56 -18.20
N ASN A 543 -28.59 -20.10 -17.64
CA ASN A 543 -28.67 -19.31 -16.42
C ASN A 543 -27.98 -17.93 -16.52
N LEU A 544 -28.16 -17.23 -17.64
CA LEU A 544 -27.70 -15.85 -17.80
C LEU A 544 -28.45 -14.91 -16.82
N PRO A 545 -27.78 -14.22 -15.89
CA PRO A 545 -28.42 -13.56 -14.76
C PRO A 545 -29.14 -12.24 -15.13
N SER A 546 -28.73 -11.59 -16.22
CA SER A 546 -29.34 -10.36 -16.71
C SER A 546 -29.11 -10.21 -18.22
N PRO A 547 -29.88 -9.36 -18.93
CA PRO A 547 -29.61 -9.07 -20.33
C PRO A 547 -28.18 -8.57 -20.54
N GLY A 548 -27.59 -8.90 -21.68
CA GLY A 548 -26.19 -8.63 -21.94
C GLY A 548 -25.83 -8.71 -23.41
N LYS A 549 -24.55 -8.96 -23.67
CA LYS A 549 -23.98 -9.16 -24.99
C LYS A 549 -22.96 -10.28 -24.99
N VAL A 550 -22.98 -11.06 -26.05
CA VAL A 550 -21.97 -12.06 -26.37
C VAL A 550 -21.05 -11.47 -27.42
N LYS A 551 -19.74 -11.67 -27.28
CA LYS A 551 -18.71 -11.28 -28.25
C LYS A 551 -17.81 -12.47 -28.57
N LEU A 552 -17.37 -12.61 -29.81
CA LEU A 552 -16.25 -13.50 -30.15
C LEU A 552 -15.10 -12.68 -30.74
N LEU A 553 -13.90 -12.98 -30.28
CA LEU A 553 -12.66 -12.40 -30.79
C LEU A 553 -11.75 -13.48 -31.38
N THR A 554 -10.92 -13.11 -32.35
CA THR A 554 -9.82 -13.97 -32.79
C THR A 554 -8.77 -14.11 -31.68
N PRO A 555 -7.83 -15.09 -31.77
CA PRO A 555 -6.73 -15.20 -30.81
C PRO A 555 -5.83 -13.94 -30.77
N ALA A 556 -5.83 -13.14 -31.85
CA ALA A 556 -5.14 -11.85 -31.91
C ALA A 556 -5.95 -10.69 -31.30
N GLY A 557 -7.12 -10.95 -30.71
CA GLY A 557 -7.95 -9.94 -30.05
C GLY A 557 -8.85 -9.11 -30.97
N ILE A 558 -9.04 -9.52 -32.23
CA ILE A 558 -9.91 -8.82 -33.19
C ILE A 558 -11.37 -9.26 -32.97
N LEU A 559 -12.28 -8.32 -32.74
CA LEU A 559 -13.71 -8.60 -32.60
C LEU A 559 -14.32 -9.06 -33.94
N VAL A 560 -14.90 -10.26 -33.97
CA VAL A 560 -15.47 -10.87 -35.19
C VAL A 560 -16.97 -11.17 -35.09
N PHE A 561 -17.53 -11.16 -33.89
CA PHE A 561 -18.97 -11.33 -33.68
C PHE A 561 -19.42 -10.61 -32.41
N THR A 562 -20.61 -10.02 -32.44
CA THR A 562 -21.27 -9.45 -31.26
C THR A 562 -22.78 -9.57 -31.39
N GLN A 563 -23.47 -9.96 -30.31
CA GLN A 563 -24.92 -10.13 -30.30
C GLN A 563 -25.49 -9.80 -28.92
N ALA A 564 -26.60 -9.08 -28.86
CA ALA A 564 -27.32 -8.85 -27.61
C ALA A 564 -28.10 -10.11 -27.19
N VAL A 565 -28.17 -10.36 -25.89
CA VAL A 565 -28.81 -11.56 -25.30
C VAL A 565 -29.75 -11.16 -24.16
N GLN A 566 -30.86 -11.88 -24.04
CA GLN A 566 -31.79 -11.74 -22.92
C GLN A 566 -31.41 -12.67 -21.77
N ALA A 567 -31.82 -12.32 -20.55
CA ALA A 567 -31.62 -13.17 -19.37
C ALA A 567 -32.29 -14.55 -19.53
N GLY A 568 -31.81 -15.55 -18.77
CA GLY A 568 -32.27 -16.93 -18.85
C GLY A 568 -31.36 -17.80 -19.72
N ASN A 569 -31.92 -18.55 -20.66
CA ASN A 569 -31.19 -19.56 -21.44
C ASN A 569 -31.10 -19.20 -22.94
N PRO A 570 -30.35 -18.16 -23.34
CA PRO A 570 -30.31 -17.74 -24.74
C PRO A 570 -29.55 -18.76 -25.62
N ILE A 571 -30.10 -18.97 -26.81
CA ILE A 571 -29.54 -19.85 -27.84
C ILE A 571 -29.17 -18.99 -29.04
N LEU A 572 -27.91 -19.06 -29.46
CA LEU A 572 -27.34 -18.15 -30.46
C LEU A 572 -26.61 -18.91 -31.56
N PRO A 573 -27.07 -18.83 -32.83
CA PRO A 573 -26.29 -19.32 -33.95
C PRO A 573 -25.08 -18.40 -34.19
N ILE A 574 -23.89 -18.98 -34.34
CA ILE A 574 -22.64 -18.27 -34.60
C ILE A 574 -22.24 -18.50 -36.07
N PRO A 575 -22.45 -17.52 -36.96
CA PRO A 575 -22.18 -17.64 -38.39
C PRO A 575 -20.70 -17.41 -38.72
N LEU A 576 -19.78 -18.02 -37.96
CA LEU A 576 -18.35 -17.89 -38.17
C LEU A 576 -17.73 -19.19 -38.78
N PRO A 577 -16.58 -19.08 -39.46
CA PRO A 577 -15.79 -20.23 -39.89
C PRO A 577 -15.36 -21.11 -38.72
N GLN A 578 -14.93 -22.34 -39.01
CA GLN A 578 -14.29 -23.18 -38.01
C GLN A 578 -12.97 -22.54 -37.56
N GLY A 579 -12.66 -22.63 -36.27
CA GLY A 579 -11.44 -22.05 -35.72
C GLY A 579 -11.48 -21.84 -34.21
N LEU A 580 -10.35 -21.37 -33.67
CA LEU A 580 -10.21 -20.98 -32.27
C LEU A 580 -10.65 -19.52 -32.08
N TYR A 581 -11.51 -19.29 -31.10
CA TYR A 581 -12.01 -17.97 -30.75
C TYR A 581 -11.99 -17.75 -29.24
N ILE A 582 -12.03 -16.49 -28.84
CA ILE A 582 -12.23 -16.06 -27.46
C ILE A 582 -13.69 -15.60 -27.34
N LEU A 583 -14.50 -16.37 -26.64
CA LEU A 583 -15.88 -16.02 -26.29
C LEU A 583 -15.88 -15.12 -25.07
N ILE A 584 -16.59 -14.00 -25.14
CA ILE A 584 -16.87 -13.13 -23.99
C ILE A 584 -18.38 -13.02 -23.81
N ILE A 585 -18.87 -13.41 -22.65
CA ILE A 585 -20.25 -13.20 -22.22
C ILE A 585 -20.24 -12.04 -21.25
N GLN A 586 -20.92 -10.95 -21.56
CA GLN A 586 -20.90 -9.71 -20.78
C GLN A 586 -22.32 -9.24 -20.51
N THR A 587 -22.77 -9.25 -19.26
CA THR A 587 -23.99 -8.59 -18.80
C THR A 587 -23.64 -7.32 -18.02
N GLU A 588 -24.64 -6.64 -17.48
CA GLU A 588 -24.44 -5.50 -16.57
C GLU A 588 -23.66 -5.89 -15.29
N HIS A 589 -23.79 -7.15 -14.84
CA HIS A 589 -23.27 -7.62 -13.54
C HIS A 589 -22.30 -8.81 -13.66
N TYR A 590 -22.03 -9.29 -14.88
CA TYR A 590 -21.21 -10.47 -15.12
C TYR A 590 -20.34 -10.31 -16.36
N ARG A 591 -19.07 -10.70 -16.29
CA ARG A 591 -18.23 -10.86 -17.48
C ARG A 591 -17.39 -12.11 -17.34
N ALA A 592 -17.55 -13.04 -18.27
CA ALA A 592 -16.67 -14.19 -18.39
C ALA A 592 -16.05 -14.29 -19.77
N GLN A 593 -14.87 -14.90 -19.81
CA GLN A 593 -14.08 -15.10 -21.00
C GLN A 593 -13.68 -16.57 -21.10
N TYR A 594 -13.93 -17.16 -22.25
CA TYR A 594 -13.69 -18.56 -22.52
C TYR A 594 -12.92 -18.73 -23.82
N LYS A 595 -12.07 -19.75 -23.88
CA LYS A 595 -11.52 -20.22 -25.16
C LYS A 595 -12.54 -21.19 -25.75
N CYS A 596 -12.98 -20.97 -26.99
CA CYS A 596 -13.90 -21.87 -27.66
C CYS A 596 -13.38 -22.25 -29.05
N VAL A 597 -13.72 -23.45 -29.49
CA VAL A 597 -13.39 -23.97 -30.82
C VAL A 597 -14.71 -24.19 -31.54
N LEU A 598 -14.90 -23.52 -32.68
CA LEU A 598 -16.04 -23.79 -33.55
C LEU A 598 -15.70 -24.97 -34.45
N THR A 599 -16.39 -26.10 -34.26
CA THR A 599 -16.34 -27.27 -35.12
C THR A 599 -17.60 -27.34 -36.01
N SER A 600 -17.54 -28.09 -37.12
CA SER A 600 -18.70 -28.34 -37.99
C SER A 600 -19.68 -29.27 -37.34
#